data_AF-A0A966QNA4-F1
#
_entry.id   AF-A0A966QNA4-F1
#
_cell.length_a   1.000
_cell.length_b   1.000
_cell.length_c   1.000
_cell.angle_alpha   90.00
_cell.angle_beta   90.00
_cell.angle_gamma   90.00
#
_symmetry.space_group_name_H-M   'P 1'
#
loop_
_entity.id
_entity.type
_entity.pdbx_description
1 polymer ?
#
loop_
_entity_poly.entity_id
_entity_poly.type
_entity_poly.pdbx_seq_one_letter_code
_entity_poly.pdbx_strand_id
1 'polypeptide(L)'
;MQPGSTDPWEERWPWWPLLPLYPYGRKATLVRELVPGQVWGFEQLQGFYYVAVPIRMTVLKLRQGLLLYAPVAPTAAVRRALGQLEAIHGPVQTIVLPSSSGLEHKLPVPAMARAVRPISANVGTCRLAGRRYEANRARRHQPRRRWSAVSFRGSSPRSRA
;
A
#
# COMPACT_ATOMS: atom_id res chain seq x y z
N MET A 1 13.36 1.57 20.77
CA MET A 1 12.13 2.12 20.16
C MET A 1 12.32 3.63 20.09
N GLN A 2 12.64 4.18 18.92
CA GLN A 2 13.00 5.60 18.83
C GLN A 2 11.73 6.47 18.78
N PRO A 3 11.66 7.57 19.56
CA PRO A 3 10.65 8.59 19.34
C PRO A 3 10.75 9.11 17.89
N GLY A 4 9.64 9.64 17.35
CA GLY A 4 9.64 10.28 16.03
C GLY A 4 10.81 11.27 15.90
N SER A 5 11.30 11.46 14.68
CA SER A 5 12.41 12.36 14.38
C SER A 5 12.29 13.68 15.14
N THR A 6 13.27 14.00 15.99
CA THR A 6 13.28 15.27 16.75
C THR A 6 13.72 16.46 15.89
N ASP A 7 14.20 16.21 14.67
CA ASP A 7 14.61 17.26 13.73
C ASP A 7 13.37 17.93 13.08
N PRO A 8 13.15 19.23 13.32
CA PRO A 8 12.06 20.00 12.70
C PRO A 8 12.04 19.94 11.17
N TRP A 9 13.20 19.74 10.53
CA TRP A 9 13.31 19.66 9.08
C TRP A 9 12.74 18.35 8.53
N GLU A 10 12.80 17.27 9.30
CA GLU A 10 12.29 15.96 8.86
C GLU A 10 10.76 15.90 8.85
N GLU A 11 10.10 16.75 9.64
CA GLU A 11 8.64 16.83 9.79
C GLU A 11 7.98 17.81 8.81
N ARG A 12 8.78 18.57 8.05
CA ARG A 12 8.29 19.68 7.24
C ARG A 12 7.48 19.18 6.05
N TRP A 13 6.25 19.69 5.91
CA TRP A 13 5.37 19.41 4.77
C TRP A 13 4.99 20.70 4.05
N PRO A 14 5.63 21.05 2.91
CA PRO A 14 5.46 22.37 2.28
C PRO A 14 4.07 22.60 1.68
N TRP A 15 3.30 21.52 1.45
CA TRP A 15 1.95 21.60 0.88
C TRP A 15 0.85 21.77 1.91
N TRP A 16 1.19 22.03 3.18
CA TRP A 16 0.22 22.34 4.23
C TRP A 16 -0.74 23.50 3.89
N PRO A 17 -0.40 24.53 3.09
CA PRO A 17 -1.36 25.59 2.77
C PRO A 17 -2.55 25.11 1.93
N LEU A 18 -2.42 23.97 1.23
CA LEU A 18 -3.54 23.39 0.46
C LEU A 18 -4.64 22.82 1.36
N LEU A 19 -4.29 22.43 2.58
CA LEU A 19 -5.22 21.91 3.57
C LEU A 19 -4.66 22.23 4.97
N PRO A 20 -5.00 23.41 5.51
CA PRO A 20 -4.39 23.96 6.73
C PRO A 20 -4.95 23.24 7.96
N LEU A 21 -4.44 22.04 8.18
CA LEU A 21 -4.80 21.20 9.32
C LEU A 21 -3.66 21.20 10.31
N TYR A 22 -3.99 21.41 11.58
CA TYR A 22 -3.05 21.30 12.70
C TYR A 22 -2.26 19.97 12.58
N PRO A 23 -0.92 19.96 12.69
CA PRO A 23 -0.01 21.01 13.11
C PRO A 23 0.59 21.84 11.95
N TYR A 24 -0.19 22.04 10.88
CA TYR A 24 0.16 22.81 9.70
C TYR A 24 1.39 22.26 8.98
N GLY A 25 2.44 23.06 8.87
CA GLY A 25 3.67 22.75 8.14
C GLY A 25 4.55 21.69 8.79
N ARG A 26 4.23 21.25 10.01
CA ARG A 26 4.98 20.23 10.74
C ARG A 26 4.09 19.02 11.01
N LYS A 27 4.45 17.88 10.47
CA LYS A 27 3.73 16.61 10.64
C LYS A 27 4.66 15.58 11.26
N ALA A 28 4.74 15.62 12.58
CA ALA A 28 5.39 14.58 13.38
C ALA A 28 4.87 13.21 12.96
N THR A 29 5.80 12.30 12.67
CA THR A 29 5.48 10.96 12.18
C THR A 29 5.92 9.95 13.22
N LEU A 30 4.97 9.13 13.65
CA LEU A 30 5.21 8.04 14.56
C LEU A 30 5.15 6.71 13.78
N VAL A 31 6.22 5.92 13.87
CA VAL A 31 6.32 4.63 13.18
C VAL A 31 6.24 3.50 14.21
N ARG A 32 5.32 2.56 14.01
CA ARG A 32 5.16 1.36 14.83
C ARG A 32 5.18 0.14 13.95
N GLU A 33 5.87 -0.89 14.37
CA GLU A 33 5.65 -2.23 13.84
C GLU A 33 4.42 -2.82 14.54
N LEU A 34 3.38 -3.13 13.78
CA LEU A 34 2.13 -3.69 14.29
C LEU A 34 2.17 -5.21 14.29
N VAL A 35 2.77 -5.79 13.25
CA VAL A 35 3.03 -7.24 13.16
C VAL A 35 4.49 -7.40 12.74
N PRO A 36 5.31 -8.10 13.55
CA PRO A 36 6.73 -8.28 13.27
C PRO A 36 7.00 -8.77 11.85
N GLY A 37 7.82 -8.02 11.10
CA GLY A 37 8.26 -8.32 9.74
C GLY A 37 7.17 -8.31 8.68
N GLN A 38 5.96 -7.84 8.98
CA GLN A 38 4.81 -7.92 8.07
C GLN A 38 4.01 -6.62 7.95
N VAL A 39 3.75 -5.93 9.05
CA VAL A 39 2.83 -4.78 9.06
C VAL A 39 3.41 -3.65 9.90
N TRP A 40 3.48 -2.45 9.30
CA TRP A 40 3.93 -1.23 9.95
C TRP A 40 2.87 -0.15 9.88
N GLY A 41 2.63 0.54 10.99
CA GLY A 41 1.76 1.70 11.11
C GLY A 41 2.57 3.00 11.15
N PHE A 42 2.16 3.96 10.35
CA PHE A 42 2.69 5.32 10.30
C PHE A 42 1.58 6.27 10.69
N GLU A 43 1.76 7.04 11.76
CA GLU A 43 0.74 7.92 12.30
C GLU A 43 1.21 9.38 12.22
N GLN A 44 0.33 10.25 11.73
CA GLN A 44 0.52 11.69 11.73
C GLN A 44 -0.70 12.35 12.37
N LEU A 45 -0.48 13.29 13.28
CA LEU A 45 -1.57 14.05 13.85
C LEU A 45 -2.16 15.00 12.79
N GLN A 46 -3.48 15.08 12.76
CA GLN A 46 -4.20 16.03 11.93
C GLN A 46 -5.38 16.59 12.69
N GLY A 47 -5.48 17.92 12.80
CA GLY A 47 -6.58 18.56 13.50
C GLY A 47 -7.28 19.64 12.71
N PHE A 48 -8.57 19.79 12.99
CA PHE A 48 -9.42 20.87 12.50
C PHE A 48 -10.27 21.39 13.66
N TYR A 49 -10.28 22.72 13.85
CA TYR A 49 -10.85 23.36 15.04
C TYR A 49 -10.35 22.73 16.35
N TYR A 50 -11.25 22.16 17.15
CA TYR A 50 -10.98 21.55 18.45
C TYR A 50 -10.78 20.03 18.39
N VAL A 51 -10.77 19.46 17.19
CA VAL A 51 -10.66 18.02 16.98
C VAL A 51 -9.29 17.71 16.39
N ALA A 52 -8.51 16.87 17.07
CA ALA A 52 -7.26 16.32 16.57
C ALA A 52 -7.38 14.80 16.47
N VAL A 53 -7.23 14.29 15.24
CA VAL A 53 -7.31 12.86 14.95
C VAL A 53 -5.97 12.34 14.43
N PRO A 54 -5.51 11.17 14.90
CA PRO A 54 -4.36 10.51 14.30
C PRO A 54 -4.77 9.92 12.96
N ILE A 55 -4.10 10.34 11.89
CA ILE A 55 -4.22 9.77 10.55
C ILE A 55 -3.17 8.68 10.43
N ARG A 56 -3.64 7.46 10.14
CA ARG A 56 -2.78 6.27 10.02
C ARG A 56 -2.64 5.82 8.57
N MET A 57 -1.39 5.64 8.15
CA MET A 57 -1.00 4.85 6.99
C MET A 57 -0.50 3.49 7.45
N THR A 58 -0.87 2.43 6.75
CA THR A 58 -0.37 1.08 7.02
C THR A 58 0.47 0.59 5.85
N VAL A 59 1.68 0.13 6.13
CA VAL A 59 2.54 -0.54 5.16
C VAL A 59 2.45 -2.04 5.39
N LEU A 60 2.13 -2.79 4.34
CA LEU A 60 2.04 -4.24 4.38
C LEU A 60 3.09 -4.88 3.49
N LYS A 61 3.74 -5.93 4.00
CA LYS A 61 4.63 -6.77 3.22
C LYS A 61 3.83 -7.66 2.28
N LEU A 62 4.18 -7.62 1.01
CA LEU A 62 3.69 -8.52 -0.02
C LEU A 62 4.77 -9.55 -0.38
N ARG A 63 4.38 -10.57 -1.14
CA ARG A 63 5.33 -11.57 -1.66
C ARG A 63 6.39 -10.97 -2.59
N GLN A 64 6.11 -9.82 -3.22
CA GLN A 64 6.99 -9.17 -4.19
C GLN A 64 7.25 -7.69 -3.88
N GLY A 65 7.17 -7.25 -2.62
CA GLY A 65 7.45 -5.85 -2.24
C GLY A 65 6.52 -5.34 -1.16
N LEU A 66 6.15 -4.06 -1.24
CA LEU A 66 5.34 -3.37 -0.23
C LEU A 66 4.02 -2.82 -0.78
N LEU A 67 3.00 -2.77 0.07
CA LEU A 67 1.70 -2.14 -0.16
C LEU A 67 1.53 -0.99 0.83
N LEU A 68 1.17 0.20 0.34
CA LEU A 68 0.77 1.31 1.19
C LEU A 68 -0.75 1.41 1.20
N TYR A 69 -1.32 1.46 2.39
CA TYR A 69 -2.74 1.65 2.63
C TYR A 69 -2.96 2.98 3.35
N ALA A 70 -3.89 3.80 2.83
CA ALA A 70 -4.23 5.12 3.38
C ALA A 70 -3.00 6.04 3.59
N PRO A 71 -2.29 6.44 2.52
CA PRO A 71 -1.01 7.14 2.64
C PRO A 71 -1.12 8.47 3.40
N VAL A 72 -0.13 8.73 4.25
CA VAL A 72 0.05 9.99 4.99
C VAL A 72 0.95 10.96 4.22
N ALA A 73 1.15 12.19 4.72
CA ALA A 73 2.00 13.17 4.06
C ALA A 73 3.46 12.66 3.98
N PRO A 74 4.10 12.69 2.78
CA PRO A 74 5.45 12.16 2.60
C PRO A 74 6.52 13.15 3.10
N THR A 75 6.57 13.34 4.42
CA THR A 75 7.65 14.06 5.11
C THR A 75 8.98 13.33 4.95
N ALA A 76 10.10 13.98 5.26
CA ALA A 76 11.41 13.33 5.14
C ALA A 76 11.53 12.13 6.10
N ALA A 77 10.93 12.24 7.30
CA ALA A 77 10.84 11.14 8.25
C ALA A 77 10.12 9.92 7.67
N VAL A 78 8.95 10.13 7.04
CA VAL A 78 8.20 9.05 6.36
C VAL A 78 9.02 8.45 5.23
N ARG A 79 9.65 9.27 4.39
CA ARG A 79 10.45 8.79 3.26
C ARG A 79 11.67 7.99 3.70
N ARG A 80 12.35 8.41 4.77
CA ARG A 80 13.51 7.68 5.34
C ARG A 80 13.08 6.32 5.88
N ALA A 81 12.05 6.29 6.72
CA ALA A 81 11.54 5.05 7.30
C ALA A 81 11.00 4.10 6.22
N LEU A 82 10.33 4.62 5.20
CA LEU A 82 9.89 3.81 4.07
C LEU A 82 11.06 3.28 3.24
N GLY A 83 12.09 4.09 2.99
CA GLY A 83 13.31 3.64 2.29
C GLY A 83 14.05 2.53 3.03
N GLN A 84 14.05 2.53 4.36
CA GLN A 84 14.57 1.43 5.17
C GLN A 84 13.76 0.14 4.95
N LEU A 85 12.43 0.23 4.91
CA LEU A 85 11.57 -0.92 4.61
C LEU A 85 11.76 -1.41 3.18
N GLU A 86 11.89 -0.50 2.21
CA GLU A 86 12.12 -0.83 0.80
C GLU A 86 13.45 -1.56 0.59
N ALA A 87 14.50 -1.15 1.30
CA ALA A 87 15.81 -1.81 1.25
C ALA A 87 15.78 -3.27 1.73
N ILE A 88 14.90 -3.60 2.69
CA ILE A 88 14.81 -4.93 3.30
C ILE A 88 13.77 -5.81 2.60
N HIS A 89 12.63 -5.24 2.22
CA HIS A 89 11.45 -6.00 1.74
C HIS A 89 11.16 -5.82 0.25
N GLY A 90 11.87 -4.92 -0.43
CA GLY A 90 11.66 -4.60 -1.83
C GLY A 90 10.76 -3.38 -2.03
N PRO A 91 10.62 -2.93 -3.29
CA PRO A 91 9.98 -1.66 -3.62
C PRO A 91 8.49 -1.63 -3.29
N VAL A 92 7.94 -0.42 -3.16
CA VAL A 92 6.51 -0.21 -3.10
C VAL A 92 5.85 -0.56 -4.43
N GLN A 93 4.98 -1.56 -4.41
CA GLN A 93 4.26 -2.02 -5.60
C GLN A 93 2.94 -1.28 -5.78
N THR A 94 2.20 -1.09 -4.69
CA THR A 94 0.83 -0.62 -4.79
C THR A 94 0.50 0.38 -3.68
N ILE A 95 -0.20 1.45 -4.05
CA ILE A 95 -0.85 2.35 -3.10
C ILE A 95 -2.37 2.15 -3.19
N VAL A 96 -3.01 1.91 -2.05
CA VAL A 96 -4.45 1.76 -1.90
C VAL A 96 -5.00 2.92 -1.08
N LEU A 97 -5.94 3.66 -1.65
CA LEU A 97 -6.74 4.62 -0.92
C LEU A 97 -8.09 3.97 -0.55
N PRO A 98 -8.36 3.74 0.75
CA PRO A 98 -9.56 3.00 1.16
C PRO A 98 -10.86 3.79 1.08
N SER A 99 -10.79 5.12 1.07
CA SER A 99 -11.99 5.96 1.02
C SER A 99 -11.95 6.89 -0.19
N SER A 100 -13.09 6.99 -0.88
CA SER A 100 -13.35 8.02 -1.88
C SER A 100 -13.86 9.32 -1.25
N SER A 101 -14.21 9.35 0.04
CA SER A 101 -14.63 10.55 0.78
C SER A 101 -13.57 10.94 1.82
N GLY A 102 -13.24 12.24 1.86
CA GLY A 102 -12.17 12.82 2.69
C GLY A 102 -11.04 13.41 1.85
N LEU A 103 -10.89 14.75 1.85
CA LEU A 103 -9.80 15.44 1.16
C LEU A 103 -8.45 15.17 1.85
N GLU A 104 -8.51 14.99 3.16
CA GLU A 104 -7.39 14.72 4.05
C GLU A 104 -6.63 13.44 3.72
N HIS A 105 -7.31 12.42 3.21
CA HIS A 105 -6.69 11.17 2.78
C HIS A 105 -6.35 11.16 1.28
N LYS A 106 -6.79 12.16 0.51
CA LYS A 106 -6.52 12.26 -0.94
C LYS A 106 -5.30 13.10 -1.27
N LEU A 107 -5.09 14.23 -0.59
CA LEU A 107 -3.98 15.13 -0.87
C LEU A 107 -2.59 14.49 -0.74
N PRO A 108 -2.34 13.59 0.24
CA PRO A 108 -1.04 12.96 0.36
C PRO A 108 -0.74 11.94 -0.75
N VAL A 109 -1.77 11.33 -1.35
CA VAL A 109 -1.62 10.25 -2.34
C VAL A 109 -0.76 10.65 -3.55
N PRO A 110 -1.06 11.74 -4.29
CA PRO A 110 -0.26 12.13 -5.45
C PRO A 110 1.17 12.54 -5.07
N ALA A 111 1.37 13.10 -3.87
CA ALA A 111 2.71 13.40 -3.38
C ALA A 111 3.49 12.13 -3.05
N MET A 112 2.85 11.18 -2.36
CA MET A 112 3.42 9.88 -2.01
C MET A 112 3.78 9.09 -3.27
N ALA A 113 2.88 9.04 -4.26
CA ALA A 113 3.12 8.36 -5.52
C ALA A 113 4.35 8.91 -6.27
N ARG A 114 4.60 10.23 -6.22
CA ARG A 114 5.82 10.82 -6.78
C ARG A 114 7.07 10.48 -5.99
N ALA A 115 6.95 10.36 -4.66
CA ALA A 115 8.08 10.07 -3.78
C ALA A 115 8.58 8.62 -3.89
N VAL A 116 7.66 7.65 -4.03
CA VAL A 116 7.98 6.21 -3.99
C VAL A 116 7.92 5.54 -5.37
N ARG A 117 7.35 6.21 -6.37
CA ARG A 117 7.16 5.69 -7.75
C ARG A 117 6.55 4.28 -7.78
N PRO A 118 5.33 4.09 -7.22
CA PRO A 118 4.71 2.79 -7.15
C PRO A 118 4.38 2.25 -8.54
N ILE A 119 4.34 0.93 -8.68
CA ILE A 119 3.93 0.28 -9.92
C ILE A 119 2.44 0.55 -10.23
N SER A 120 1.59 0.61 -9.20
CA SER A 120 0.17 0.93 -9.36
C SER A 120 -0.38 1.77 -8.20
N ALA A 121 -1.35 2.64 -8.48
CA ALA A 121 -2.06 3.40 -7.46
C ALA A 121 -3.57 3.32 -7.72
N ASN A 122 -4.32 2.82 -6.73
CA ASN A 122 -5.78 2.74 -6.79
C ASN A 122 -6.39 3.84 -5.90
N VAL A 123 -6.77 4.93 -6.54
CA VAL A 123 -7.60 6.00 -5.96
C VAL A 123 -9.02 5.73 -6.41
N GLY A 124 -9.96 5.52 -5.50
CA GLY A 124 -11.29 4.91 -5.68
C GLY A 124 -12.14 5.20 -6.94
N THR A 125 -11.82 6.19 -7.77
CA THR A 125 -12.37 6.36 -9.14
C THR A 125 -11.43 7.08 -10.11
N CYS A 126 -10.18 7.39 -9.72
CA CYS A 126 -9.23 8.12 -10.55
C CYS A 126 -7.98 7.27 -10.78
N ARG A 127 -7.99 6.50 -11.87
CA ARG A 127 -6.80 5.83 -12.38
C ARG A 127 -5.84 6.93 -12.83
N LEU A 128 -4.86 7.29 -12.00
CA LEU A 128 -3.76 8.15 -12.41
C LEU A 128 -3.07 7.47 -13.60
N ALA A 129 -3.41 7.95 -14.79
CA ALA A 129 -2.95 7.42 -16.06
C ALA A 129 -1.44 7.64 -16.18
N GLY A 130 -0.72 6.61 -16.65
CA GLY A 130 0.68 6.78 -17.02
C GLY A 130 1.61 5.59 -16.81
N ARG A 131 1.15 4.35 -16.97
CA ARG A 131 1.91 3.26 -17.61
C ARG A 131 1.02 2.01 -17.75
N ARG A 132 0.89 1.51 -18.98
CA ARG A 132 0.15 0.29 -19.31
C ARG A 132 0.71 -0.88 -18.48
N TYR A 133 -0.11 -1.36 -17.55
CA TYR A 133 0.12 -2.62 -16.84
C TYR A 133 -0.41 -3.78 -17.69
N GLU A 134 0.27 -4.11 -18.79
CA GLU A 134 -0.06 -5.27 -19.63
C GLU A 134 0.50 -6.60 -19.06
N ALA A 135 1.30 -6.57 -18.01
CA ALA A 135 2.04 -7.74 -17.54
C ALA A 135 1.21 -8.80 -16.78
N ASN A 136 -0.08 -8.56 -16.47
CA ASN A 136 -0.88 -9.50 -15.66
C ASN A 136 -2.22 -9.94 -16.28
N ARG A 137 -2.48 -9.61 -17.54
CA ARG A 137 -3.62 -10.17 -18.30
C ARG A 137 -3.30 -11.56 -18.89
N ALA A 138 -2.03 -11.91 -19.01
CA ALA A 138 -1.57 -13.18 -19.58
C ALA A 138 -1.73 -14.41 -18.65
N ARG A 139 -2.09 -14.24 -17.37
CA ARG A 139 -2.28 -15.37 -16.43
C ARG A 139 -3.75 -15.69 -16.09
N ARG A 140 -4.73 -15.10 -16.79
CA ARG A 140 -6.15 -15.45 -16.64
C ARG A 140 -6.67 -16.43 -17.69
N HIS A 141 -5.86 -16.79 -18.68
CA HIS A 141 -6.16 -17.85 -19.64
C HIS A 141 -5.20 -19.02 -19.44
N GLN A 142 -5.25 -19.65 -18.27
CA GLN A 142 -4.91 -21.06 -18.20
C GLN A 142 -6.21 -21.83 -18.45
N PRO A 143 -6.38 -22.53 -19.58
CA PRO A 143 -7.55 -23.36 -19.79
C PRO A 143 -7.62 -24.37 -18.65
N ARG A 144 -8.79 -24.46 -18.01
CA ARG A 144 -9.10 -25.51 -17.05
C ARG A 144 -8.69 -26.83 -17.70
N ARG A 145 -7.66 -27.49 -17.15
CA ARG A 145 -7.35 -28.87 -17.54
C ARG A 145 -8.62 -29.68 -17.26
N ARG A 146 -9.22 -30.13 -18.35
CA ARG A 146 -10.37 -31.03 -18.37
C ARG A 146 -9.90 -32.28 -17.65
N TRP A 147 -10.52 -32.61 -16.52
CA TRP A 147 -10.33 -33.89 -15.88
C TRP A 147 -10.80 -34.96 -16.86
N SER A 148 -9.87 -35.69 -17.45
CA SER A 148 -10.19 -36.90 -18.21
C SER A 148 -10.67 -37.94 -17.20
N ALA A 149 -11.93 -38.33 -17.30
CA ALA A 149 -12.45 -39.49 -16.60
C ALA A 149 -11.59 -40.70 -16.97
N VAL A 150 -10.92 -41.29 -15.99
CA VAL A 150 -10.30 -42.61 -16.14
C VAL A 150 -11.46 -43.60 -16.28
N SER A 151 -11.69 -44.07 -17.51
CA SER A 151 -12.60 -45.17 -17.77
C SER A 151 -11.96 -46.47 -17.26
N PHE A 152 -12.47 -47.00 -16.16
CA PHE A 152 -12.13 -48.34 -15.69
C PHE A 152 -12.81 -49.36 -16.61
N ARG A 153 -12.06 -49.97 -17.53
CA ARG A 153 -12.54 -51.07 -18.38
C ARG A 153 -11.89 -52.36 -17.85
N GLY A 154 -12.56 -53.00 -16.90
CA GLY A 154 -12.17 -54.29 -16.33
C GLY A 154 -13.05 -55.40 -16.90
N SER A 155 -12.41 -56.29 -17.64
CA SER A 155 -12.91 -57.42 -18.42
C SER A 155 -13.74 -58.46 -17.65
N SER A 156 -14.87 -58.86 -18.24
CA SER A 156 -15.57 -60.12 -17.94
C SER A 156 -14.81 -61.31 -18.57
N PRO A 157 -14.59 -62.42 -17.84
CA PRO A 157 -14.18 -63.67 -18.45
C PRO A 157 -15.42 -64.52 -18.81
N ARG A 158 -15.54 -64.91 -20.08
CA ARG A 158 -16.34 -66.07 -20.52
C ARG A 158 -15.40 -67.23 -20.84
N SER A 159 -15.56 -68.37 -20.16
CA SER A 159 -15.34 -69.73 -20.70
C SER A 159 -16.06 -70.70 -19.75
N ARG A 160 -17.20 -71.29 -20.16
CA ARG A 160 -17.31 -72.67 -20.68
C ARG A 160 -16.68 -73.74 -19.76
N ALA A 161 -17.55 -74.44 -19.04
CA ALA A 161 -17.65 -75.90 -18.99
C ALA A 161 -19.11 -76.24 -18.69
#